data_AF-A0A838UU55-F1
#
_entry.id   AF-A0A838UU55-F1
#
_cell.length_a   1.000
_cell.length_b   1.000
_cell.length_c   1.000
_cell.angle_alpha   90.00
_cell.angle_beta   90.00
_cell.angle_gamma   90.00
#
_symmetry.space_group_name_H-M   'P 1'
#
loop_
_entity.id
_entity.type
_entity.pdbx_description
1 polymer ?
#
loop_
_entity_poly.entity_id
_entity_poly.type
_entity_poly.pdbx_seq_one_letter_code
_entity_poly.pdbx_strand_id
1 'polypeptide(L)' 'MEEATNEAYEQLLRNWNFRREMFNHYSKALGLLMLDDAEDWQQRRTLRAQLVEATQSLREASERLQFYEISMK' A
#
# COMPACT_ATOMS: atom_id res chain seq x y z
N MET A 1 19.03 11.68 20.94
CA MET A 1 19.28 10.71 19.84
C MET A 1 18.15 9.68 19.76
N GLU A 2 17.71 9.08 20.87
CA GLU A 2 16.55 8.15 20.89
C GLU A 2 15.23 8.76 20.37
N GLU A 3 14.93 10.03 20.67
CA GLU A 3 13.70 10.68 20.19
C GLU A 3 13.64 10.80 18.66
N ALA A 4 14.76 11.15 18.02
CA ALA A 4 14.85 11.27 16.56
C ALA A 4 14.70 9.91 15.85
N THR A 5 15.17 8.84 16.49
CA THR A 5 14.98 7.46 16.04
C THR A 5 13.50 7.04 16.14
N ASN A 6 12.86 7.30 17.27
CA ASN A 6 11.44 6.98 17.44
C ASN A 6 10.56 7.74 16.45
N GLU A 7 10.84 9.03 16.20
CA GLU A 7 10.08 9.82 15.23
C GLU A 7 10.20 9.27 13.79
N ALA A 8 11.41 8.87 13.39
CA ALA A 8 11.66 8.28 12.08
C ALA A 8 10.94 6.93 11.91
N TYR A 9 10.96 6.07 12.93
CA TYR A 9 10.24 4.79 12.93
C TYR A 9 8.73 5.02 12.78
N GLU A 10 8.17 5.90 13.59
CA GLU A 10 6.75 6.26 13.58
C GLU A 10 6.30 6.80 12.20
N GLN A 11 7.17 7.57 11.53
CA GLN A 11 6.89 8.05 10.18
C GLN A 11 6.86 6.92 9.14
N LEU A 12 7.80 5.97 9.22
CA LEU A 12 7.82 4.79 8.37
C LEU A 12 6.59 3.90 8.61
N LEU A 13 6.20 3.70 9.87
CA LEU A 13 5.02 2.91 10.24
C LEU A 13 3.72 3.55 9.75
N ARG A 14 3.58 4.88 9.88
CA ARG A 14 2.45 5.61 9.31
C ARG A 14 2.40 5.48 7.78
N ASN A 15 3.54 5.60 7.11
CA ASN A 15 3.62 5.42 5.66
C ASN A 15 3.18 4.01 5.25
N TRP A 16 3.70 2.99 5.92
CA TRP A 16 3.35 1.59 5.68
C TRP A 16 1.85 1.33 5.86
N ASN A 17 1.27 1.80 6.98
CA ASN A 17 -0.16 1.65 7.25
C ASN A 17 -1.01 2.30 6.15
N PHE A 18 -0.67 3.51 5.72
CA PHE A 18 -1.36 4.19 4.62
C PHE A 18 -1.28 3.40 3.31
N ARG A 19 -0.11 2.88 2.93
CA ARG A 19 0.03 2.06 1.71
C ARG A 19 -0.78 0.77 1.78
N ARG A 20 -0.84 0.15 2.97
CA ARG A 20 -1.66 -1.05 3.21
C ARG A 20 -3.14 -0.77 3.03
N GLU A 21 -3.61 0.37 3.55
CA GLU A 21 -5.00 0.80 3.38
C GLU A 21 -5.36 1.05 1.91
N MET A 22 -4.47 1.68 1.14
CA MET A 22 -4.67 1.90 -0.30
C MET A 22 -4.73 0.57 -1.08
N PHE A 23 -3.84 -0.37 -0.79
CA PHE A 23 -3.89 -1.72 -1.37
C PHE A 23 -5.23 -2.40 -1.07
N ASN A 24 -5.66 -2.39 0.20
CA ASN A 24 -6.92 -2.98 0.62
C ASN A 24 -8.13 -2.31 -0.04
N HIS A 25 -8.10 -0.99 -0.18
CA HIS A 25 -9.14 -0.21 -0.84
C HIS A 25 -9.32 -0.67 -2.30
N TYR A 26 -8.25 -0.69 -3.09
CA TYR A 26 -8.33 -1.10 -4.50
C TYR A 26 -8.65 -2.58 -4.67
N SER A 27 -8.11 -3.45 -3.81
CA SER A 27 -8.43 -4.88 -3.80
C SER A 27 -9.92 -5.12 -3.56
N LYS A 28 -10.50 -4.44 -2.56
CA LYS A 28 -11.94 -4.50 -2.26
C LYS A 28 -12.78 -3.94 -3.39
N ALA A 29 -12.40 -2.77 -3.94
CA ALA A 29 -13.12 -2.14 -5.05
C ALA A 29 -13.16 -3.06 -6.28
N LEU A 30 -12.05 -3.72 -6.61
CA LEU A 30 -11.99 -4.67 -7.73
C LEU A 30 -12.90 -5.90 -7.50
N GLY A 31 -13.02 -6.36 -6.26
CA GLY A 31 -13.87 -7.48 -5.88
C GLY A 31 -15.38 -7.18 -5.91
N LEU A 32 -15.77 -5.90 -5.91
CA LEU A 32 -17.17 -5.47 -5.94
C LEU A 32 -17.74 -5.30 -7.36
N LEU A 33 -16.89 -5.23 -8.38
CA LEU A 33 -17.36 -5.10 -9.76
C LEU A 33 -17.98 -6.42 -10.22
N MET A 34 -19.07 -6.33 -11.00
CA MET A 34 -19.77 -7.47 -11.60
C MET A 34 -19.14 -7.81 -12.96
N LEU A 35 -19.18 -9.07 -13.38
CA LEU A 35 -18.41 -9.53 -14.56
C LEU A 35 -19.11 -9.21 -15.89
N ASP A 36 -20.40 -8.85 -15.84
CA ASP A 36 -21.28 -8.84 -17.02
C ASP A 36 -21.63 -7.43 -17.52
N ASP A 37 -21.06 -6.37 -16.93
CA ASP A 37 -21.26 -4.98 -17.36
C ASP A 37 -20.05 -4.44 -18.15
N ALA A 38 -20.31 -3.83 -19.31
CA ALA A 38 -19.28 -3.23 -20.16
C ALA A 38 -18.64 -1.99 -19.49
N GLU A 39 -19.38 -1.25 -18.67
CA GLU A 39 -18.87 -0.12 -17.88
C GLU A 39 -17.92 -0.61 -16.78
N ASP A 40 -18.24 -1.75 -16.16
CA ASP A 40 -17.38 -2.43 -15.18
C ASP A 40 -16.05 -2.88 -15.79
N TRP A 41 -15.99 -3.19 -17.10
CA TRP A 41 -14.73 -3.61 -17.73
C TRP A 41 -13.67 -2.51 -17.72
N GLN A 42 -14.06 -1.27 -18.09
CA GLN A 42 -13.14 -0.14 -18.08
C GLN A 42 -12.74 0.22 -16.64
N GLN A 43 -13.70 0.19 -15.71
CA GLN A 43 -13.42 0.43 -14.30
C GLN A 43 -12.48 -0.62 -13.69
N ARG A 44 -12.67 -1.91 -14.03
CA ARG A 44 -11.75 -3.01 -13.66
C ARG A 44 -10.34 -2.77 -14.14
N ARG A 45 -10.17 -2.32 -15.39
CA ARG A 45 -8.84 -2.05 -15.96
C ARG A 45 -8.12 -0.95 -15.16
N THR A 46 -8.82 0.14 -14.87
CA THR A 46 -8.29 1.25 -14.05
C THR A 46 -7.92 0.78 -12.64
N LEU A 47 -8.82 0.06 -11.97
CA LEU A 47 -8.58 -0.44 -10.62
C LEU A 47 -7.44 -1.46 -10.56
N ARG A 48 -7.26 -2.28 -11.60
CA ARG A 48 -6.11 -3.19 -11.69
C ARG A 48 -4.80 -2.43 -11.78
N ALA A 49 -4.72 -1.38 -12.59
CA ALA A 49 -3.53 -0.54 -12.68
C ALA A 49 -3.21 0.10 -11.32
N GLN A 50 -4.22 0.68 -10.67
CA GLN A 50 -4.08 1.26 -9.32
C GLN A 50 -3.67 0.23 -8.27
N LEU A 51 -4.19 -1.00 -8.34
CA LEU A 51 -3.82 -2.08 -7.43
C LEU A 51 -2.37 -2.51 -7.63
N VAL A 52 -1.88 -2.57 -8.88
CA VAL A 52 -0.46 -2.86 -9.17
C VAL A 52 0.44 -1.79 -8.56
N GLU A 53 0.13 -0.52 -8.77
CA GLU A 53 0.88 0.61 -8.19
C GLU A 53 0.84 0.59 -6.65
N ALA A 54 -0.32 0.29 -6.06
CA ALA A 54 -0.48 0.17 -4.61
C ALA A 54 0.33 -1.02 -4.05
N THR A 55 0.37 -2.13 -4.78
CA THR A 55 1.16 -3.32 -4.41
C THR A 55 2.65 -2.99 -4.40
N GLN A 56 3.15 -2.33 -5.47
CA GLN A 56 4.53 -1.88 -5.57
C GLN A 56 4.87 -0.91 -4.42
N SER A 57 4.01 0.07 -4.17
CA SER A 57 4.22 1.07 -3.10
C SER A 57 4.21 0.46 -1.70
N LEU A 58 3.32 -0.51 -1.44
CA LEU A 58 3.28 -1.23 -0.17
C LEU A 58 4.53 -2.09 0.04
N ARG A 59 5.01 -2.74 -1.03
CA ARG A 59 6.27 -3.49 -0.99
C ARG A 59 7.43 -2.60 -0.61
N GLU A 60 7.60 -1.46 -1.29
CA GLU A 60 8.69 -0.52 -1.00
C GLU A 60 8.60 0.03 0.42
N ALA A 61 7.41 0.35 0.91
CA ALA A 61 7.21 0.80 2.29
C ALA A 61 7.59 -0.31 3.30
N SER A 62 7.26 -1.56 2.98
CA SER A 62 7.61 -2.73 3.82
C SER A 62 9.12 -2.95 3.86
N GLU A 63 9.79 -2.88 2.71
CA GLU A 63 11.25 -3.01 2.60
C GLU A 63 11.98 -1.90 3.38
N ARG A 64 11.50 -0.66 3.32
CA ARG A 64 12.06 0.47 4.08
C ARG A 64 11.89 0.29 5.60
N LEU A 65 10.70 -0.12 6.04
CA LEU A 65 10.43 -0.36 7.46
C LEU A 65 11.31 -1.49 8.00
N GLN A 66 11.39 -2.61 7.27
CA GLN A 66 12.24 -3.74 7.63
C GLN A 66 13.73 -3.37 7.67
N PHE A 67 14.22 -2.62 6.67
CA PHE A 67 15.60 -2.15 6.63
C PHE A 67 15.94 -1.29 7.85
N TYR A 68 15.03 -0.40 8.23
CA TYR A 68 15.17 0.44 9.42
C TYR A 68 15.23 -0.41 10.70
N GLU A 69 14.29 -1.36 10.86
CA GLU A 69 14.23 -2.26 12.03
C GLU A 69 15.48 -3.14 12.17
N ILE A 70 16.11 -3.55 11.07
CA ILE A 70 17.38 -4.29 11.09
C ILE A 70 18.54 -3.38 11.44
N SER A 71 18.58 -2.16 10.89
CA SER A 71 19.69 -1.22 11.08
C SER A 71 19.77 -0.63 12.49
N MET A 72 18.66 -0.68 13.23
CA MET A 72 18.55 -0.19 14.60
C MET A 72 18.75 -1.27 15.68
N LYS A 73 18.96 -2.53 15.29
CA LYS A 73 19.34 -3.63 16.20
C LYS A 73 20.85 -3.70 16.35
#